data_AF-A0AAD6N7T2-F1
#
_entry.id   AF-A0AAD6N7T2-F1
#
_cell.length_a   1.000
_cell.length_b   1.000
_cell.length_c   1.000
_cell.angle_alpha   90.00
_cell.angle_beta   90.00
_cell.angle_gamma   90.00
#
_symmetry.space_group_name_H-M   'P 1'
#
loop_
_entity.id
_entity.type
_entity.pdbx_description
1 polymer ?
#
loop_
_entity_poly.entity_id
_entity_poly.type
_entity_poly.pdbx_seq_one_letter_code
_entity_poly.pdbx_strand_id
1 'polypeptide(L)'
;MLARINQESYSHNPCSLVLQRYIAWKVVAILLFVTTQARPGFIACCKQTMSTKGDWIGASISYRDQADLKQEYVGIIDKAAGLLHQEGYHGPAGIDVITDRLGD
;
A
#
# COMPACT_ATOMS: atom_id res chain seq x y z
N MET A 1 7.76 11.74 11.42
CA MET A 1 8.80 11.91 12.45
C MET A 1 8.29 11.22 13.71
N LEU A 2 8.96 10.17 14.19
CA LEU A 2 8.53 9.50 15.43
C LEU A 2 8.81 10.45 16.60
N ALA A 3 7.79 10.71 17.42
CA ALA A 3 7.93 11.56 18.60
C ALA A 3 8.85 10.90 19.64
N ARG A 4 9.50 11.72 20.48
CA ARG A 4 10.29 11.22 21.60
C ARG A 4 9.39 10.44 22.56
N ILE A 5 9.81 9.24 22.95
CA ILE A 5 9.13 8.44 23.96
C ILE A 5 9.05 9.24 25.27
N ASN A 6 7.85 9.36 25.82
CA ASN A 6 7.56 9.95 27.12
C ASN A 6 6.98 8.89 28.08
N GLN A 7 6.79 9.27 29.35
CA GLN A 7 6.35 8.37 30.42
C GLN A 7 4.96 7.74 30.14
N GLU A 8 4.08 8.44 29.43
CA GLU A 8 2.76 7.95 29.03
C GLU A 8 2.84 6.93 27.88
N SER A 9 3.72 7.18 26.90
CA SER A 9 3.89 6.31 25.72
C SER A 9 4.76 5.08 25.96
N TYR A 10 5.50 5.03 27.08
CA TYR A 10 6.51 4.01 27.34
C TYR A 10 5.92 2.59 27.43
N SER A 11 4.75 2.45 28.06
CA SER A 11 4.03 1.17 28.18
C SER A 11 3.42 0.67 26.88
N HIS A 12 3.35 1.51 25.84
CA HIS A 12 2.69 1.20 24.56
C HIS A 12 3.63 0.65 23.49
N ASN A 13 4.89 0.32 23.84
CA ASN A 13 5.91 -0.14 22.88
C ASN A 13 5.97 0.77 21.63
N PRO A 14 6.25 2.07 21.81
CA PRO A 14 6.04 3.11 20.79
C PRO A 14 6.97 2.98 19.57
N CYS A 15 7.91 2.03 19.61
CA CYS A 15 8.76 1.67 18.50
C CYS A 15 8.66 0.16 18.28
N SER A 16 7.90 -0.24 17.27
CA SER A 16 7.91 -1.60 16.73
C SER A 16 8.67 -1.58 15.41
N LEU A 17 9.61 -2.50 15.24
CA LEU A 17 10.39 -2.64 14.00
C LEU A 17 9.92 -3.86 13.22
N VAL A 18 9.54 -3.65 11.97
CA VAL A 18 9.25 -4.73 11.03
C VAL A 18 10.48 -4.95 10.16
N LEU A 19 11.06 -6.14 10.21
CA LEU A 19 12.17 -6.56 9.36
C LEU A 19 11.64 -7.51 8.28
N GLN A 20 11.96 -7.22 7.02
CA GLN A 20 11.57 -8.05 5.89
C GLN A 20 12.71 -8.13 4.87
N ARG A 21 12.64 -9.11 3.97
CA ARG A 21 13.54 -9.22 2.82
C ARG A 21 13.39 -7.98 1.93
N TYR A 22 14.51 -7.43 1.48
CA TYR A 22 14.50 -6.35 0.49
C TYR A 22 14.12 -6.90 -0.90
N ILE A 23 13.12 -6.29 -1.53
CA ILE A 23 12.65 -6.64 -2.87
C ILE A 23 12.93 -5.46 -3.81
N ALA A 24 13.64 -5.72 -4.90
CA ALA A 24 14.14 -4.69 -5.81
C ALA A 24 13.63 -4.89 -7.23
N TRP A 25 12.50 -4.28 -7.58
CA TRP A 25 12.06 -4.17 -8.98
C TRP A 25 10.94 -3.14 -9.19
N LYS A 26 9.67 -3.58 -9.21
CA LYS A 26 8.51 -2.75 -9.55
C LYS A 26 7.80 -2.36 -8.27
N VAL A 27 7.58 -1.05 -8.11
CA VAL A 27 6.79 -0.48 -7.00
C VAL A 27 5.61 0.28 -7.59
N VAL A 28 4.42 -0.05 -7.11
CA VAL A 28 3.18 0.66 -7.44
C VAL A 28 2.44 1.02 -6.15
N ALA A 29 1.70 2.13 -6.18
CA ALA A 29 0.69 2.41 -5.15
C ALA A 29 -0.70 2.20 -5.75
N ILE A 30 -1.55 1.47 -5.03
CA ILE A 30 -2.94 1.25 -5.40
C ILE A 30 -3.82 1.99 -4.41
N LEU A 31 -4.72 2.79 -4.95
CA LEU A 31 -5.75 3.51 -4.20
C LEU A 31 -7.07 2.74 -4.34
N LEU A 32 -7.73 2.49 -3.22
CA LEU A 32 -9.00 1.81 -3.15
C LEU A 32 -9.94 2.47 -2.13
N PHE A 33 -11.22 2.15 -2.20
CA PHE A 33 -12.22 2.49 -1.19
C PHE A 33 -12.82 1.21 -0.61
N VAL A 34 -12.69 0.99 0.69
CA VAL A 34 -13.29 -0.15 1.39
C VAL A 34 -14.73 0.21 1.76
N THR A 35 -15.69 -0.50 1.16
CA THR A 35 -17.11 -0.27 1.41
C THR A 35 -17.59 -0.95 2.70
N THR A 36 -18.81 -0.62 3.13
CA THR A 36 -19.50 -1.29 4.24
C THR A 36 -19.87 -2.75 3.96
N GLN A 37 -19.74 -3.21 2.72
CA GLN A 37 -20.05 -4.58 2.29
C GLN A 37 -18.78 -5.40 1.97
N ALA A 38 -17.62 -4.99 2.49
CA ALA A 38 -16.32 -5.62 2.23
C ALA A 38 -15.86 -5.61 0.76
N ARG A 39 -16.52 -4.85 -0.12
CA ARG A 39 -16.14 -4.75 -1.54
C ARG A 39 -15.12 -3.65 -1.74
N PRO A 40 -14.01 -3.90 -2.45
CA PRO A 40 -13.10 -2.84 -2.86
C PRO A 40 -13.67 -2.04 -4.03
N GLY A 41 -13.67 -0.71 -3.89
CA GLY A 41 -13.74 0.22 -5.01
C GLY A 41 -12.34 0.58 -5.47
N PHE A 42 -11.84 -0.02 -6.56
CA PHE A 42 -10.58 0.40 -7.16
C PHE A 42 -10.66 1.86 -7.65
N ILE A 43 -9.70 2.69 -7.25
CA ILE A 43 -9.61 4.11 -7.65
C ILE A 43 -8.53 4.28 -8.71
N ALA A 44 -7.29 3.87 -8.41
CA ALA A 44 -6.16 4.01 -9.31
C ALA A 44 -4.99 3.11 -8.92
N CYS A 45 -4.14 2.81 -9.89
CA CYS A 45 -2.81 2.25 -9.72
C CYS A 45 -1.77 3.22 -10.31
N CYS A 46 -0.82 3.63 -9.47
CA CYS A 46 0.19 4.63 -9.77
C CYS A 46 1.58 4.01 -9.74
N LYS A 47 2.38 4.28 -10.76
CA LYS A 47 3.80 3.92 -10.76
C LYS A 47 4.56 4.85 -9.83
N GLN A 48 5.36 4.29 -8.93
CA GLN A 48 6.22 5.07 -8.04
C GLN A 48 7.52 5.43 -8.75
N THR A 49 7.97 6.67 -8.58
CA THR A 49 9.25 7.16 -9.11
C THR A 49 10.22 7.36 -7.96
N MET A 50 11.37 6.70 -8.06
CA MET A 50 12.48 6.84 -7.12
C MET A 50 13.64 7.60 -7.79
N SER A 51 14.38 8.38 -7.02
CA SER A 51 15.63 9.01 -7.43
C SER A 51 16.71 7.95 -7.65
N THR A 52 17.82 8.33 -8.27
CA THR A 52 19.00 7.44 -8.39
C THR A 52 19.64 7.08 -7.05
N LYS A 53 19.32 7.84 -5.98
CA LYS A 53 19.74 7.57 -4.60
C LYS A 53 18.74 6.71 -3.83
N GLY A 54 17.62 6.35 -4.46
CA GLY A 54 16.54 5.56 -3.83
C GLY A 54 15.50 6.39 -3.08
N ASP A 55 15.55 7.72 -3.15
CA ASP A 55 14.55 8.58 -2.52
C ASP A 55 13.25 8.57 -3.32
N TRP A 56 12.10 8.56 -2.66
CA TRP A 56 10.83 8.76 -3.35
C TRP A 56 10.72 10.21 -3.87
N ILE A 57 10.38 10.36 -5.16
CA ILE A 57 10.26 11.68 -5.81
C ILE A 57 8.90 11.94 -6.45
N GLY A 58 7.96 10.99 -6.35
CA GLY A 58 6.60 11.17 -6.84
C GLY A 58 6.01 9.91 -7.45
N ALA A 59 4.82 10.06 -8.03
CA ALA A 59 4.11 8.98 -8.69
C ALA A 59 3.45 9.48 -9.98
N SER A 60 3.20 8.56 -10.93
CA SER A 60 2.47 8.84 -12.16
C SER A 60 1.35 7.84 -12.38
N ILE A 61 0.28 8.31 -13.00
CA ILE A 61 -0.88 7.50 -13.38
C ILE A 61 -0.96 7.42 -14.90
N SER A 62 -1.16 6.21 -15.41
CA SER A 62 -1.54 5.99 -16.81
C SER A 62 -3.02 5.63 -16.84
N TYR A 63 -3.88 6.57 -17.24
CA TYR A 63 -5.32 6.32 -17.34
C TYR A 63 -5.67 5.21 -18.33
N ARG A 64 -4.85 5.06 -19.38
CA ARG A 64 -5.01 4.00 -20.39
C ARG A 64 -4.86 2.61 -19.80
N ASP A 65 -3.91 2.44 -18.88
CA ASP A 65 -3.51 1.11 -18.38
C ASP A 65 -4.31 0.70 -17.12
N GLN A 66 -5.21 1.53 -16.61
CA GLN A 66 -5.90 1.28 -15.34
C GLN A 66 -6.77 0.01 -15.35
N ALA A 67 -7.36 -0.33 -16.49
CA ALA A 67 -8.17 -1.55 -16.60
C ALA A 67 -7.29 -2.81 -16.41
N ASP A 68 -6.15 -2.85 -17.10
CA ASP A 68 -5.20 -3.96 -17.03
C ASP A 68 -4.55 -4.02 -15.65
N LEU A 69 -4.15 -2.87 -15.09
CA LEU A 69 -3.57 -2.79 -13.75
C LEU A 69 -4.56 -3.20 -12.67
N LYS A 70 -5.84 -2.85 -12.79
CA LYS A 70 -6.88 -3.32 -11.88
C LYS A 70 -6.98 -4.85 -11.92
N GLN A 71 -6.95 -5.43 -13.11
CA GLN A 71 -7.01 -6.88 -13.29
C GLN A 71 -5.76 -7.58 -12.76
N GLU A 72 -4.57 -7.02 -13.00
CA GLU A 72 -3.27 -7.51 -12.50
C GLU A 72 -3.28 -7.62 -10.98
N TYR A 73 -3.85 -6.62 -10.29
CA TYR A 73 -3.78 -6.51 -8.84
C TYR A 73 -5.08 -6.88 -8.10
N VAL A 74 -6.09 -7.42 -8.78
CA VAL A 74 -7.42 -7.69 -8.20
C VAL A 74 -7.34 -8.55 -6.94
N GLY A 75 -6.51 -9.59 -6.94
CA GLY A 75 -6.36 -10.48 -5.78
C GLY A 75 -5.77 -9.78 -4.56
N ILE A 76 -4.83 -8.85 -4.76
CA ILE A 76 -4.24 -8.06 -3.68
C ILE A 76 -5.26 -7.04 -3.15
N ILE A 77 -5.98 -6.38 -4.06
CA ILE A 77 -7.03 -5.41 -3.73
C ILE A 77 -8.14 -6.06 -2.90
N ASP A 78 -8.62 -7.23 -3.31
CA ASP A 78 -9.66 -7.98 -2.61
C ASP A 78 -9.19 -8.43 -1.23
N LYS A 79 -7.97 -8.95 -1.12
CA LYS A 79 -7.39 -9.38 0.16
C LYS A 79 -7.22 -8.21 1.13
N ALA A 80 -6.70 -7.07 0.66
CA ALA A 80 -6.50 -5.88 1.48
C ALA A 80 -7.84 -5.31 1.97
N ALA A 81 -8.83 -5.18 1.09
CA ALA A 81 -10.16 -4.69 1.46
C ALA A 81 -10.87 -5.64 2.43
N GLY A 82 -10.75 -6.96 2.23
CA GLY A 82 -11.30 -7.96 3.14
C GLY A 82 -10.70 -7.86 4.54
N LEU A 83 -9.38 -7.74 4.66
CA LEU A 83 -8.69 -7.61 5.95
C LEU A 83 -9.06 -6.29 6.65
N LEU A 84 -9.02 -5.16 5.93
CA LEU A 84 -9.42 -3.87 6.49
C LEU A 84 -10.87 -3.89 6.98
N HIS A 85 -11.77 -4.48 6.20
CA HIS A 85 -13.17 -4.62 6.59
C HIS A 85 -13.35 -5.51 7.83
N GLN A 86 -12.61 -6.61 7.96
CA GLN A 86 -12.65 -7.48 9.14
C GLN A 86 -12.23 -6.73 10.41
N GLU A 87 -11.30 -5.78 10.29
CA GLU A 87 -10.90 -4.86 11.37
C GLU A 87 -11.87 -3.68 11.57
N GLY A 88 -13.02 -3.67 10.87
CA GLY A 88 -14.04 -2.63 10.98
C GLY A 88 -13.74 -1.33 10.20
N TYR A 89 -12.73 -1.34 9.33
CA TYR A 89 -12.36 -0.16 8.54
C TYR A 89 -13.26 0.01 7.31
N HIS A 90 -13.73 1.25 7.10
CA HIS A 90 -14.48 1.68 5.92
C HIS A 90 -13.99 3.06 5.48
N GLY A 91 -13.64 3.21 4.20
CA GLY A 91 -13.08 4.47 3.68
C GLY A 91 -11.98 4.29 2.66
N PRO A 92 -11.32 5.39 2.26
CA PRO A 92 -10.22 5.36 1.30
C PRO A 92 -8.96 4.74 1.93
N ALA A 93 -8.38 3.75 1.25
CA ALA A 93 -7.13 3.12 1.65
C ALA A 93 -6.12 3.17 0.49
N GLY A 94 -4.84 3.18 0.85
CA GLY A 94 -3.73 3.01 -0.07
C GLY A 94 -2.94 1.78 0.30
N ILE A 95 -2.50 1.02 -0.70
CA ILE A 95 -1.55 -0.08 -0.52
C ILE A 95 -0.36 0.11 -1.46
N ASP A 96 0.84 -0.06 -0.93
CA ASP A 96 2.07 -0.08 -1.72
C ASP A 96 2.44 -1.53 -2.01
N VAL A 97 2.59 -1.85 -3.30
CA VAL A 97 2.93 -3.19 -3.77
C VAL A 97 4.31 -3.13 -4.38
N ILE A 98 5.20 -3.96 -3.85
CA ILE A 98 6.53 -4.21 -4.38
C ILE A 98 6.53 -5.63 -4.91
N THR A 99 6.94 -5.81 -6.16
CA THR A 99 7.10 -7.12 -6.80
C THR A 99 8.55 -7.30 -7.22
N ASP A 100 9.03 -8.54 -7.23
CA ASP A 100 10.32 -8.86 -7.84
C ASP A 100 10.21 -9.08 -9.36
N ARG A 101 11.27 -9.60 -10.00
CA ARG A 101 11.30 -9.84 -11.45
C ARG A 101 10.41 -11.00 -11.90
N LEU A 102 10.04 -11.89 -10.98
CA LEU A 102 9.15 -13.03 -11.21
C LEU A 102 7.69 -12.64 -11.02
N GLY A 103 7.42 -11.48 -10.41
CA GLY A 103 6.08 -11.00 -10.10
C GLY A 103 5.57 -11.45 -8.73
N ASP A 104 6.46 -12.02 -7.89
CA ASP A 104 6.19 -12.39 -6.50
C ASP A 104 6.26 -11.19 -5.55
#